data_AF-A0A958FZ68-F1
#
_entry.id   AF-A0A958FZ68-F1
#
_cell.length_a   1.000
_cell.length_b   1.000
_cell.length_c   1.000
_cell.angle_alpha   90.00
_cell.angle_beta   90.00
_cell.angle_gamma   90.00
#
_symmetry.space_group_name_H-M   'P 1'
#
loop_
_entity.id
_entity.type
_entity.pdbx_description
1 polymer ?
#
loop_
_entity_poly.entity_id
_entity_poly.type
_entity_poly.pdbx_seq_one_letter_code
_entity_poly.pdbx_strand_id
1 'polypeptide(L)' 'ALSPSIAKNMVKVREARRAYRRFYAQCFWSYDPNYKITLEDIPWVAKTLMKNGNHETWSIGAKLCR' A
#
# COMPACT_ATOMS: atom_id res chain seq x y z
N ALA A 1 11.21 6.28 23.79
CA ALA A 1 10.53 7.23 22.89
C ALA A 1 10.48 6.64 21.48
N LEU A 2 9.37 6.77 20.74
CA LEU A 2 9.30 6.35 19.34
C LEU A 2 10.07 7.35 18.47
N SER A 3 10.98 6.87 17.63
CA SER A 3 11.68 7.78 16.72
C SER A 3 10.73 8.26 15.61
N PRO A 4 10.94 9.46 15.05
CA PRO A 4 10.15 9.95 13.92
C PRO A 4 10.18 9.03 12.70
N SER A 5 11.29 8.32 12.46
CA SER A 5 11.42 7.37 11.36
C SER A 5 10.55 6.13 11.56
N ILE A 6 10.53 5.57 12.77
CA ILE A 6 9.68 4.41 13.11
C ILE A 6 8.20 4.80 12.97
N ALA A 7 7.81 5.97 13.47
CA ALA A 7 6.43 6.46 13.36
C ALA A 7 5.99 6.60 11.89
N LYS A 8 6.85 7.16 11.02
CA LYS A 8 6.58 7.24 9.58
C LYS A 8 6.40 5.87 8.95
N ASN A 9 7.28 4.91 9.25
CA ASN A 9 7.18 3.55 8.71
C ASN A 9 5.87 2.86 9.11
N MET A 10 5.46 2.99 10.37
CA MET A 10 4.18 2.45 10.86
C MET A 10 2.98 3.04 10.10
N VAL A 11 3.00 4.35 9.84
CA VAL A 11 1.95 5.02 9.04
C VAL A 11 1.94 4.49 7.61
N LYS A 12 3.10 4.35 6.96
CA LYS A 12 3.16 3.81 5.60
C LYS A 12 2.58 2.39 5.50
N VAL A 13 2.93 1.51 6.44
CA VAL A 13 2.36 0.15 6.51
C VAL A 13 0.85 0.19 6.70
N ARG A 14 0.34 1.07 7.57
CA ARG A 14 -1.10 1.21 7.81
C ARG A 14 -1.85 1.65 6.55
N GLU A 15 -1.34 2.66 5.84
CA GLU A 15 -1.95 3.15 4.61
C GLU A 15 -1.87 2.10 3.48
N ALA A 16 -0.75 1.37 3.37
CA ALA A 16 -0.63 0.28 2.41
C ALA A 16 -1.66 -0.83 2.66
N ARG A 17 -1.86 -1.25 3.92
CA ARG A 17 -2.92 -2.22 4.31
C ARG A 17 -4.32 -1.71 4.01
N ARG A 18 -4.57 -0.42 4.21
CA ARG A 18 -5.86 0.19 3.90
C ARG A 18 -6.12 0.18 2.40
N ALA A 19 -5.12 0.55 1.60
CA ALA A 19 -5.22 0.54 0.14
C ALA A 19 -5.40 -0.88 -0.40
N TYR A 20 -4.64 -1.86 0.11
CA TYR A 20 -4.74 -3.27 -0.28
C TYR A 20 -6.17 -3.79 -0.13
N ARG A 21 -6.78 -3.58 1.05
CA ARG A 21 -8.16 -4.01 1.32
C ARG A 21 -9.19 -3.25 0.46
N ARG A 22 -9.04 -1.93 0.36
CA ARG A 22 -10.00 -1.08 -0.37
C ARG A 22 -10.04 -1.40 -1.87
N PHE A 23 -8.88 -1.62 -2.47
CA PHE A 23 -8.75 -1.84 -3.91
C PHE A 23 -8.46 -3.30 -4.25
N TYR A 24 -8.83 -4.23 -3.37
CA TYR A 24 -8.51 -5.65 -3.54
C TYR A 24 -9.03 -6.19 -4.88
N ALA A 25 -10.33 -6.05 -5.13
CA ALA A 25 -10.95 -6.57 -6.36
C ALA A 25 -10.40 -5.90 -7.64
N GLN A 26 -10.01 -4.62 -7.57
CA GLN A 26 -9.53 -3.88 -8.73
C GLN A 26 -8.05 -4.17 -9.03
N CYS A 27 -7.20 -4.16 -8.00
CA CYS A 27 -5.75 -4.14 -8.16
C CYS A 27 -5.07 -5.44 -7.73
N PHE A 28 -5.70 -6.22 -6.84
CA PHE A 28 -5.06 -7.34 -6.13
C PHE A 28 -5.83 -8.67 -6.18
N TRP A 29 -6.81 -8.81 -7.07
CA TRP A 29 -7.75 -9.94 -7.09
C TRP A 29 -7.09 -11.32 -7.17
N SER A 30 -5.89 -11.40 -7.75
CA SER A 30 -5.12 -12.62 -7.94
C SER A 30 -4.21 -13.00 -6.76
N TYR A 31 -4.16 -12.18 -5.70
CA TYR A 31 -3.33 -12.43 -4.52
C TYR A 31 -4.15 -13.05 -3.38
N ASP A 32 -3.54 -13.35 -2.23
CA ASP A 32 -4.27 -13.81 -1.04
C ASP A 32 -4.99 -12.64 -0.36
N PRO A 33 -6.34 -12.65 -0.20
CA PRO A 33 -7.08 -11.56 0.44
C PRO A 33 -6.67 -11.30 1.89
N ASN A 34 -6.04 -12.27 2.55
CA ASN A 34 -5.56 -12.18 3.93
C ASN A 34 -4.06 -11.88 4.04
N TYR A 35 -3.39 -11.60 2.92
CA TYR A 35 -1.96 -11.31 2.91
C TYR A 35 -1.60 -10.13 3.82
N LYS A 36 -0.62 -10.33 4.70
CA LYS A 36 -0.22 -9.36 5.72
C LYS A 36 0.90 -8.45 5.21
N ILE A 37 0.51 -7.31 4.65
CA ILE A 37 1.45 -6.27 4.18
C ILE A 37 2.42 -5.83 5.29
N THR A 38 3.72 -5.87 4.98
CA THR A 38 4.83 -5.35 5.80
C THR A 38 5.43 -4.08 5.19
N LEU A 39 6.55 -3.59 5.76
CA LEU A 39 7.24 -2.41 5.25
C LEU A 39 7.92 -2.69 3.91
N GLU A 40 8.43 -3.90 3.74
CA GLU A 40 9.13 -4.40 2.56
C GLU A 40 8.20 -4.51 1.33
N ASP A 41 6.91 -4.70 1.58
CA ASP A 41 5.88 -4.85 0.54
C ASP A 41 5.43 -3.51 -0.05
N ILE A 42 5.73 -2.38 0.60
CA ILE A 42 5.20 -1.07 0.21
C ILE A 42 5.53 -0.70 -1.25
N PRO A 43 6.75 -0.92 -1.77
CA PRO A 43 7.05 -0.70 -3.17
C PRO A 43 6.18 -1.54 -4.11
N TRP A 44 5.88 -2.80 -3.75
CA TRP A 44 5.00 -3.67 -4.54
C TRP A 44 3.55 -3.20 -4.50
N VAL A 45 3.02 -2.82 -3.34
CA VAL A 45 1.66 -2.26 -3.20
C VAL A 45 1.51 -1.01 -4.06
N ALA A 46 2.46 -0.08 -3.95
CA ALA A 46 2.46 1.16 -4.72
C ALA A 46 2.48 0.89 -6.23
N LYS A 47 3.40 0.03 -6.69
CA LYS A 47 3.51 -0.34 -8.11
C LYS A 47 2.23 -0.98 -8.63
N THR A 48 1.61 -1.87 -7.86
CA THR A 48 0.38 -2.56 -8.26
C THR A 48 -0.79 -1.59 -8.38
N LEU A 49 -0.96 -0.67 -7.43
CA LEU A 49 -1.98 0.38 -7.48
C LEU A 49 -1.81 1.31 -8.69
N MET A 50 -0.58 1.66 -9.03
CA MET A 50 -0.26 2.55 -10.15
C MET A 50 -0.38 1.87 -11.51
N LYS A 51 -0.14 0.56 -11.59
CA LYS A 51 -0.17 -0.20 -12.85
C LYS A 51 -1.58 -0.65 -13.24
N ASN A 52 -2.35 -1.15 -12.28
CA ASN A 52 -3.56 -1.91 -12.56
C ASN A 52 -4.86 -1.15 -12.29
N GLY A 53 -4.80 -0.03 -11.57
CA GLY A 53 -5.99 0.71 -11.16
C GLY A 53 -6.28 1.95 -12.02
N ASN A 54 -6.88 2.96 -11.40
CA ASN A 54 -7.32 4.19 -12.03
C ASN A 54 -6.53 5.41 -11.47
N HIS A 55 -6.98 6.62 -11.78
CA HIS A 55 -6.33 7.84 -11.29
C HIS A 55 -6.29 7.93 -9.74
N GLU A 56 -7.32 7.46 -9.04
CA GLU A 56 -7.35 7.44 -7.57
C GLU A 56 -6.29 6.49 -7.02
N THR A 57 -6.25 5.24 -7.51
CA THR A 57 -5.27 4.25 -7.03
C THR A 57 -3.85 4.69 -7.37
N TRP A 58 -3.63 5.30 -8.53
CA TRP A 58 -2.34 5.86 -8.91
C TRP A 58 -1.90 6.94 -7.93
N SER A 59 -2.78 7.88 -7.58
CA SER A 59 -2.48 8.93 -6.60
C SER A 59 -2.11 8.37 -5.23
N ILE A 60 -2.81 7.32 -4.79
CA ILE A 60 -2.51 6.64 -3.52
C ILE A 60 -1.17 5.92 -3.58
N GLY A 61 -0.90 5.16 -4.65
CA GLY A 61 0.39 4.48 -4.85
C GLY A 61 1.55 5.46 -4.86
N ALA A 62 1.42 6.59 -5.56
CA ALA A 62 2.44 7.64 -5.60
C ALA A 62 2.72 8.26 -4.23
N LYS A 63 1.70 8.37 -3.36
CA LYS A 63 1.89 8.85 -1.97
C LYS A 63 2.64 7.85 -1.10
N LEU A 64 2.49 6.54 -1.33
CA LEU A 64 3.22 5.51 -0.57
C LEU A 64 4.74 5.53 -0.86
N CYS A 65 5.14 6.03 -2.02
CA CYS A 65 6.54 6.18 -2.42
C CYS A 65 7.26 7.38 -1.77
N ARG A 66 6.52 8.29 -1.09
CA ARG A 66 7.08 9.45 -0.36
C ARG A 66 7.24 9.09 1.11
#